data_AF-A0A3D2G2C5-F1
#
_entry.id   AF-A0A3D2G2C5-F1
#
_cell.length_a   1.000
_cell.length_b   1.000
_cell.length_c   1.000
_cell.angle_alpha   90.00
_cell.angle_beta   90.00
_cell.angle_gamma   90.00
#
_symmetry.space_group_name_H-M   'P 1'
#
loop_
_entity.id
_entity.type
_entity.pdbx_description
1 polymer ?
#
loop_
_entity_poly.entity_id
_entity_poly.type
_entity_poly.pdbx_seq_one_letter_code
_entity_poly.pdbx_strand_id
1 'polypeptide(L)'
;MTGYGSAKGSVEGQEITVELKSVNNRYLDCSVRLPRNFLFAEDTVKQAVSTGVSRGKVDVFVSAQASQDSGTVVSVNEELARGYRDAVARIGETLGLESGLNAFSLARFPDVLTVERRELDKDKAAAALSEITAKAVEEFNAMREREGERLRRDMLGKLETIEGLVSVVEERSPQTVKEYRERLEARLRDILADRSLDEQRVITEAAIFADRTAVDEETVRLRSHIAQFRTMLEEGSPIGRKMDFLVQEFNRESNTIGSKCSDASLAKVVVDLKSEIEKIREQLQNVE
;
A
#
# COMPACT_ATOMS: atom_id res chain seq x y z
N MET A 1 2.22 -0.75 0.41
CA MET A 1 0.99 -0.08 0.87
C MET A 1 -0.03 -0.04 -0.26
N THR A 2 -1.34 -0.08 0.05
CA THR A 2 -2.41 0.12 -0.93
C THR A 2 -3.05 1.47 -0.67
N GLY A 3 -2.94 2.42 -1.60
CA GLY A 3 -3.55 3.73 -1.46
C GLY A 3 -4.82 3.84 -2.31
N TYR A 4 -5.79 4.58 -1.81
CA TYR A 4 -6.95 5.04 -2.58
C TYR A 4 -7.14 6.54 -2.37
N GLY A 5 -7.50 7.24 -3.42
CA GLY A 5 -7.93 8.64 -3.35
C GLY A 5 -8.94 8.93 -4.45
N SER A 6 -9.90 9.80 -4.19
CA SER A 6 -10.94 10.16 -5.14
C SER A 6 -11.24 11.65 -5.06
N ALA A 7 -11.39 12.28 -6.21
CA ALA A 7 -11.91 13.63 -6.26
C ALA A 7 -12.95 13.77 -7.34
N LYS A 8 -13.93 14.64 -7.06
CA LYS A 8 -14.97 15.04 -7.99
C LYS A 8 -14.79 16.49 -8.37
N GLY A 9 -15.17 16.81 -9.60
CA GLY A 9 -15.25 18.19 -10.08
C GLY A 9 -16.09 18.28 -11.33
N SER A 10 -16.13 19.46 -11.93
CA SER A 10 -16.89 19.73 -13.15
C SER A 10 -15.99 20.26 -14.25
N VAL A 11 -16.13 19.74 -15.46
CA VAL A 11 -15.41 20.20 -16.65
C VAL A 11 -16.42 20.48 -17.74
N GLU A 12 -16.57 21.75 -18.14
CA GLU A 12 -17.50 22.18 -19.21
C GLU A 12 -18.92 21.55 -19.09
N GLY A 13 -19.46 21.48 -17.86
CA GLY A 13 -20.80 20.93 -17.59
C GLY A 13 -20.87 19.40 -17.45
N GLN A 14 -19.74 18.69 -17.48
CA GLN A 14 -19.64 17.26 -17.17
C GLN A 14 -19.14 17.06 -15.74
N GLU A 15 -19.78 16.19 -14.96
CA GLU A 15 -19.26 15.76 -13.66
C GLU A 15 -18.14 14.75 -13.89
N ILE A 16 -16.94 15.09 -13.43
CA ILE A 16 -15.75 14.25 -13.54
C ILE A 16 -15.43 13.68 -12.18
N THR A 17 -15.20 12.37 -12.12
CA THR A 17 -14.62 11.70 -10.95
C THR A 17 -13.28 11.10 -11.34
N VAL A 18 -12.23 11.47 -10.61
CA VAL A 18 -10.88 10.90 -10.71
C VAL A 18 -10.65 10.01 -9.50
N GLU A 19 -10.31 8.75 -9.74
CA GLU A 19 -9.94 7.80 -8.69
C GLU A 19 -8.49 7.32 -8.89
N LEU A 20 -7.71 7.27 -7.82
CA LEU A 20 -6.38 6.69 -7.78
C LEU A 20 -6.44 5.40 -6.98
N LYS A 21 -5.88 4.32 -7.53
CA LYS A 21 -5.63 3.07 -6.82
C LYS A 21 -4.16 2.73 -6.94
N SER A 22 -3.52 2.36 -5.84
CA SER A 22 -2.12 1.95 -5.90
C SER A 22 -1.85 0.60 -5.26
N VAL A 23 -0.80 -0.05 -5.77
CA VAL A 23 -0.15 -1.19 -5.14
C VAL A 23 1.34 -0.91 -4.98
N ASN A 24 1.97 -1.63 -4.06
CA ASN A 24 3.39 -1.47 -3.78
C ASN A 24 4.23 -1.80 -5.02
N ASN A 25 5.05 -0.86 -5.47
CA ASN A 25 6.01 -1.07 -6.54
C ASN A 25 7.24 -0.18 -6.30
N ARG A 26 8.41 -0.67 -6.70
CA ARG A 26 9.70 0.00 -6.45
C ARG A 26 9.82 1.35 -7.14
N TYR A 27 9.24 1.47 -8.33
CA TYR A 27 9.25 2.68 -9.15
C TYR A 27 7.83 3.18 -9.33
N LEU A 28 7.68 4.47 -9.63
CA LEU A 28 6.40 5.02 -10.06
C LEU A 28 6.06 4.42 -11.43
N ASP A 29 4.95 3.67 -11.48
CA ASP A 29 4.35 3.17 -12.72
C ASP A 29 2.92 3.71 -12.76
N CYS A 30 2.68 4.73 -13.58
CA CYS A 30 1.41 5.43 -13.65
C CYS A 30 0.64 5.02 -14.91
N SER A 31 -0.48 4.32 -14.71
CA SER A 31 -1.42 3.98 -15.78
C SER A 31 -2.66 4.86 -15.65
N VAL A 32 -3.06 5.51 -16.74
CA VAL A 32 -4.22 6.41 -16.75
C VAL A 32 -5.27 5.85 -17.69
N ARG A 33 -6.50 5.68 -17.20
CA ARG A 33 -7.66 5.27 -17.98
C ARG A 33 -8.62 6.44 -18.10
N LEU A 34 -8.75 6.96 -19.31
CA LEU A 34 -9.57 8.13 -19.64
C LEU A 34 -10.73 7.74 -20.58
N PRO A 35 -11.88 8.43 -20.49
CA PRO A 35 -12.90 8.39 -21.52
C PRO A 35 -12.37 8.94 -22.86
N ARG A 36 -12.95 8.51 -23.98
CA ARG A 36 -12.47 8.88 -25.33
C ARG A 36 -12.34 10.39 -25.57
N ASN A 37 -13.24 11.18 -24.98
CA ASN A 37 -13.24 12.64 -25.10
C ASN A 37 -12.14 13.33 -24.29
N PHE A 38 -11.43 12.63 -23.40
CA PHE A 38 -10.36 13.18 -22.56
C PHE A 38 -8.98 12.55 -22.80
N LEU A 39 -8.82 11.70 -23.82
CA LEU A 39 -7.54 11.06 -24.14
C LEU A 39 -6.39 12.06 -24.37
N PHE A 40 -6.71 13.27 -24.84
CA PHE A 40 -5.72 14.34 -25.03
C PHE A 40 -5.07 14.82 -23.73
N ALA A 41 -5.71 14.59 -22.57
CA ALA A 41 -5.25 15.06 -21.26
C ALA A 41 -4.45 13.98 -20.49
N GLU A 42 -4.12 12.85 -21.12
CA GLU A 42 -3.41 11.74 -20.47
C GLU A 42 -2.08 12.17 -19.84
N ASP A 43 -1.26 12.90 -20.58
CA ASP A 43 0.04 13.36 -20.09
C ASP A 43 -0.09 14.37 -18.95
N THR A 44 -1.11 15.25 -19.01
CA THR A 44 -1.40 16.21 -17.95
C THR A 44 -1.76 15.49 -16.65
N VAL A 45 -2.61 14.46 -16.71
CA VAL A 45 -2.98 13.66 -15.54
C VAL A 45 -1.76 12.90 -15.00
N LYS A 46 -0.94 12.29 -15.86
CA LYS A 46 0.31 11.63 -15.43
C LYS A 46 1.26 12.58 -14.72
N GLN A 47 1.45 13.79 -15.24
CA GLN A 47 2.30 14.82 -14.64
C GLN A 47 1.78 15.25 -13.26
N ALA A 48 0.47 15.47 -13.13
CA ALA A 48 -0.14 15.81 -11.84
C ALA A 48 0.10 14.72 -10.79
N VAL A 49 -0.06 13.43 -11.15
CA VAL A 49 0.24 12.31 -10.25
C VAL A 49 1.72 12.25 -9.89
N SER A 50 2.62 12.42 -10.86
CA SER A 50 4.08 12.34 -10.63
C SER A 50 4.61 13.44 -9.71
N THR A 51 3.89 14.55 -9.57
CA THR A 51 4.26 15.65 -8.69
C THR A 51 4.04 15.30 -7.22
N GLY A 52 2.99 14.52 -6.91
CA GLY A 52 2.63 14.14 -5.54
C GLY A 52 2.93 12.70 -5.16
N VAL A 53 3.33 11.83 -6.12
CA VAL A 53 3.62 10.42 -5.88
C VAL A 53 4.98 10.04 -6.47
N SER A 54 5.90 9.59 -5.63
CA SER A 54 7.28 9.25 -6.03
C SER A 54 7.51 7.76 -6.33
N ARG A 55 6.64 6.86 -5.84
CA ARG A 55 6.75 5.41 -6.01
C ARG A 55 5.39 4.71 -5.95
N GLY A 56 5.35 3.50 -6.49
CA GLY A 56 4.17 2.64 -6.51
C GLY A 56 3.59 2.50 -7.92
N LYS A 57 2.84 1.43 -8.15
CA LYS A 57 2.04 1.32 -9.36
C LYS A 57 0.70 1.99 -9.07
N VAL A 58 0.39 3.05 -9.79
CA VAL A 58 -0.81 3.87 -9.62
C VAL A 58 -1.67 3.74 -10.86
N ASP A 59 -2.86 3.17 -10.71
CA ASP A 59 -3.90 3.15 -11.73
C ASP A 59 -4.86 4.32 -11.46
N VAL A 60 -4.92 5.27 -12.39
CA VAL A 60 -5.82 6.42 -12.36
C VAL A 60 -7.03 6.11 -13.24
N PHE A 61 -8.22 6.22 -12.68
CA PHE A 61 -9.47 6.04 -13.40
C PHE A 61 -10.20 7.37 -13.46
N VAL A 62 -10.41 7.87 -14.66
CA VAL A 62 -11.22 9.07 -14.89
C VAL A 62 -12.56 8.63 -15.45
N SER A 63 -13.64 9.07 -14.82
CA SER A 63 -15.00 8.87 -15.31
C SER A 63 -15.66 10.23 -15.52
N ALA A 64 -16.42 10.33 -16.61
CA ALA A 64 -17.16 11.52 -16.96
C ALA A 64 -18.63 11.18 -17.10
N GLN A 65 -19.48 11.85 -16.33
CA GLN A 65 -20.93 11.78 -16.44
C GLN A 65 -21.42 13.11 -17.03
N ALA A 66 -22.23 13.02 -18.08
CA ALA A 66 -22.90 14.21 -18.60
C ALA A 66 -23.87 14.72 -17.52
N SER A 67 -23.76 15.99 -17.13
CA SER A 67 -24.86 16.59 -16.37
C SER A 67 -26.09 16.72 -17.26
N GLN A 68 -27.27 16.96 -16.67
CA GLN A 68 -28.53 17.09 -17.41
C GLN A 68 -28.51 18.20 -18.48
N ASP A 69 -27.52 19.10 -18.45
CA ASP A 69 -27.33 20.20 -19.39
C ASP A 69 -26.22 19.86 -20.41
N SER A 70 -26.36 18.73 -21.12
CA SER A 70 -25.29 17.99 -21.83
C SER A 70 -24.70 18.68 -23.08
N GLY A 71 -24.67 20.02 -23.13
CA GLY A 71 -23.98 20.79 -24.18
C GLY A 71 -24.43 20.41 -25.58
N THR A 72 -25.68 19.97 -25.71
CA THR A 72 -26.25 19.42 -26.93
C THR A 72 -26.88 20.57 -27.70
N VAL A 73 -26.25 20.96 -28.80
CA VAL A 73 -26.72 22.04 -29.67
C VAL A 73 -27.38 21.40 -30.87
N VAL A 74 -28.63 21.78 -31.13
CA VAL A 74 -29.29 21.42 -32.39
C VAL A 74 -28.78 22.39 -33.45
N SER A 75 -27.95 21.89 -34.36
CA SER A 75 -27.52 22.63 -35.55
C SER A 75 -28.46 22.32 -36.72
N VAL A 76 -28.71 23.34 -37.55
CA VAL A 76 -29.52 23.21 -38.77
C VAL A 76 -28.57 23.24 -39.96
N ASN A 77 -28.55 22.16 -40.75
CA ASN A 77 -27.86 22.18 -42.03
C ASN A 77 -28.73 22.91 -43.07
N GLU A 78 -28.62 24.24 -43.11
CA GLU A 78 -29.47 25.07 -43.96
C GLU A 78 -29.31 24.79 -45.45
N GLU A 79 -28.10 24.43 -45.89
CA GLU A 79 -27.83 24.14 -47.31
C GLU A 79 -28.54 22.85 -47.74
N LEU A 80 -28.46 21.80 -46.91
CA LEU A 80 -29.17 20.56 -47.14
C LEU A 80 -30.69 20.73 -47.04
N ALA A 81 -31.16 21.52 -46.07
CA ALA A 81 -32.58 21.87 -45.94
C ALA A 81 -33.12 22.59 -47.18
N ARG A 82 -32.35 23.54 -47.74
CA ARG A 82 -32.66 24.21 -49.01
C ARG A 82 -32.68 23.21 -50.16
N GLY A 83 -31.70 22.32 -50.23
CA GLY A 83 -31.65 21.25 -51.23
C GLY A 83 -32.88 20.33 -51.22
N TYR A 84 -33.31 19.88 -50.03
CA TYR A 84 -34.53 19.07 -49.87
C TYR A 84 -35.79 19.84 -50.26
N ARG A 85 -35.92 21.10 -49.85
CA ARG A 85 -37.06 21.95 -50.24
C ARG A 85 -37.19 22.03 -51.77
N ASP A 86 -36.10 22.30 -52.47
CA ASP A 86 -36.11 22.49 -53.92
C ASP A 86 -36.36 21.18 -54.66
N ALA A 87 -35.85 20.05 -54.14
CA ALA A 87 -36.13 18.72 -54.70
C ALA A 87 -37.61 18.34 -54.56
N VAL A 88 -38.21 18.55 -53.38
CA VAL A 88 -39.63 18.23 -53.16
C VAL A 88 -40.55 19.11 -54.01
N ALA A 89 -40.23 20.40 -54.15
CA ALA A 89 -40.97 21.31 -55.02
C ALA A 89 -40.99 20.82 -56.49
N ARG A 90 -39.84 20.43 -57.04
CA ARG A 90 -39.73 19.88 -58.40
C ARG A 90 -40.55 18.60 -58.60
N ILE A 91 -40.57 17.71 -57.61
CA ILE A 91 -41.38 16.49 -57.66
C ILE A 91 -42.87 16.85 -57.68
N GLY A 92 -43.29 17.79 -56.83
CA GLY A 92 -44.67 18.28 -56.79
C GLY A 92 -45.13 18.84 -58.15
N GLU A 93 -44.32 19.71 -58.75
CA GLU A 93 -44.59 20.29 -60.07
C GLU A 93 -44.64 19.22 -61.18
N THR A 94 -43.68 18.29 -61.19
CA THR A 94 -43.55 17.28 -62.26
C THR A 94 -44.68 16.25 -62.20
N LEU A 95 -45.14 15.88 -61.00
CA LEU A 95 -46.13 14.82 -60.80
C LEU A 95 -47.54 15.35 -60.48
N GLY A 96 -47.74 16.67 -60.41
CA GLY A 96 -49.02 17.29 -60.07
C GLY A 96 -49.46 17.04 -58.63
N LEU A 97 -48.50 16.92 -57.70
CA LEU A 97 -48.76 16.69 -56.27
C LEU A 97 -48.72 18.01 -55.49
N GLU A 98 -49.64 18.20 -54.54
CA GLU A 98 -49.59 19.34 -53.64
C GLU A 98 -48.38 19.25 -52.70
N SER A 99 -47.55 20.31 -52.67
CA SER A 99 -46.40 20.39 -51.78
C SER A 99 -46.83 20.82 -50.38
N GLY A 100 -47.03 19.86 -49.47
CA GLY A 100 -47.34 20.09 -48.05
C GLY A 100 -46.12 20.36 -47.16
N LEU A 101 -45.03 20.88 -47.72
CA LEU A 101 -43.75 21.02 -47.02
C LEU A 101 -43.82 22.13 -45.96
N ASN A 102 -43.61 21.78 -44.69
CA ASN A 102 -43.47 22.74 -43.59
C ASN A 102 -42.14 22.52 -42.85
N ALA A 103 -41.81 23.40 -41.91
CA ALA A 103 -40.55 23.33 -41.15
C ALA A 103 -40.36 21.98 -40.42
N PHE A 104 -41.44 21.39 -39.92
CA PHE A 104 -41.41 20.08 -39.25
C PHE A 104 -41.21 18.93 -40.25
N SER A 105 -41.76 19.03 -41.46
CA SER A 105 -41.47 18.11 -42.56
C SER A 105 -40.00 18.17 -42.96
N LEU A 106 -39.41 19.38 -43.01
CA LEU A 106 -37.99 19.57 -43.32
C LEU A 106 -37.08 19.02 -42.22
N ALA A 107 -37.42 19.25 -40.96
CA ALA A 107 -36.69 18.76 -39.79
C ALA A 107 -36.62 17.23 -39.70
N ARG A 108 -37.53 16.51 -40.38
CA ARG A 108 -37.56 15.05 -40.44
C ARG A 108 -36.68 14.46 -41.53
N PHE A 109 -36.20 15.27 -42.48
CA PHE A 109 -35.26 14.75 -43.48
C PHE A 109 -33.92 14.43 -42.81
N PRO A 110 -33.24 13.35 -43.25
CA PRO A 110 -31.93 12.99 -42.74
C PRO A 110 -30.98 14.19 -42.78
N ASP A 111 -30.20 14.36 -41.71
CA ASP A 111 -29.11 15.33 -41.59
C ASP A 111 -29.51 16.83 -41.67
N VAL A 112 -30.81 17.16 -41.72
CA VAL A 112 -31.29 18.57 -41.67
C VAL A 112 -31.16 19.17 -40.27
N LEU A 113 -31.56 18.42 -39.25
CA LEU A 113 -31.29 18.75 -37.85
C LEU A 113 -30.27 17.76 -37.32
N THR A 114 -29.09 18.28 -37.00
CA THR A 114 -28.03 17.51 -36.39
C THR A 114 -27.90 17.89 -34.94
N VAL A 115 -27.72 16.88 -34.11
CA VAL A 115 -27.53 17.05 -32.67
C VAL A 115 -26.02 17.00 -32.45
N GLU A 116 -25.39 18.17 -32.38
CA GLU A 116 -23.96 18.29 -32.16
C GLU A 116 -23.66 18.44 -30.67
N ARG A 117 -22.64 17.72 -30.20
CA ARG A 117 -22.08 17.99 -28.87
C ARG A 117 -21.12 19.15 -29.00
N ARG A 118 -21.27 20.15 -28.13
CA ARG A 118 -20.33 21.26 -27.98
C ARG A 118 -18.90 20.72 -27.90
N GLU A 119 -18.03 21.24 -28.78
CA GLU A 119 -16.62 20.90 -28.72
C GLU A 119 -16.04 21.35 -27.38
N LEU A 120 -15.25 20.44 -26.80
CA LEU A 120 -14.66 20.61 -25.50
C LEU A 120 -13.39 21.45 -25.65
N ASP A 121 -13.33 22.58 -24.94
CA ASP A 121 -12.13 23.41 -24.88
C ASP A 121 -11.01 22.63 -24.18
N LYS A 122 -10.06 22.14 -24.97
CA LYS A 122 -9.01 21.21 -24.52
C LYS A 122 -8.14 21.82 -23.43
N ASP A 123 -7.82 23.11 -23.52
CA ASP A 123 -6.93 23.77 -22.57
C ASP A 123 -7.63 23.94 -21.21
N LYS A 124 -8.88 24.42 -21.22
CA LYS A 124 -9.67 24.53 -19.99
C LYS A 124 -9.92 23.17 -19.33
N ALA A 125 -10.21 22.16 -20.15
CA ALA A 125 -10.47 20.83 -19.64
C ALA A 125 -9.22 20.14 -19.08
N ALA A 126 -8.06 20.31 -19.71
CA ALA A 126 -6.80 19.82 -19.18
C ALA A 126 -6.46 20.48 -17.83
N ALA A 127 -6.65 21.80 -17.72
CA ALA A 127 -6.42 22.52 -16.47
C ALA A 127 -7.34 22.03 -15.34
N ALA A 128 -8.65 21.90 -15.62
CA ALA A 128 -9.60 21.42 -14.63
C ALA A 128 -9.35 19.95 -14.23
N LEU A 129 -8.99 19.08 -15.19
CA LEU A 129 -8.59 17.70 -14.88
C LEU A 129 -7.33 17.64 -14.00
N SER A 130 -6.35 18.51 -14.26
CA SER A 130 -5.15 18.62 -13.43
C SER A 130 -5.50 18.98 -11.98
N GLU A 131 -6.39 19.96 -11.79
CA GLU A 131 -6.83 20.39 -10.45
C GLU A 131 -7.58 19.28 -9.71
N ILE A 132 -8.50 18.58 -10.38
CA ILE A 132 -9.23 17.46 -9.78
C ILE A 132 -8.26 16.32 -9.44
N THR A 133 -7.30 16.03 -10.32
CA THR A 133 -6.28 15.01 -10.08
C THR A 133 -5.41 15.37 -8.88
N ALA A 134 -5.01 16.64 -8.73
CA ALA A 134 -4.25 17.11 -7.58
C ALA A 134 -5.00 16.85 -6.26
N LYS A 135 -6.31 17.15 -6.21
CA LYS A 135 -7.15 16.86 -5.03
C LYS A 135 -7.23 15.36 -4.73
N ALA A 136 -7.34 14.52 -5.75
CA ALA A 136 -7.36 13.07 -5.57
C ALA A 136 -6.01 12.54 -5.07
N VAL A 137 -4.90 13.15 -5.49
CA VAL A 137 -3.54 12.85 -5.00
C VAL A 137 -3.37 13.28 -3.54
N GLU A 138 -3.92 14.43 -3.14
CA GLU A 138 -3.93 14.86 -1.73
C GLU A 138 -4.65 13.86 -0.83
N GLU A 139 -5.87 13.43 -1.21
CA GLU A 139 -6.61 12.42 -0.44
C GLU A 139 -5.85 11.08 -0.39
N PHE A 140 -5.26 10.67 -1.52
CA PHE A 140 -4.45 9.47 -1.63
C PHE A 140 -3.25 9.49 -0.68
N ASN A 141 -2.52 10.61 -0.61
CA ASN A 141 -1.38 10.77 0.29
C ASN A 141 -1.83 10.80 1.75
N ALA A 142 -2.92 11.50 2.07
CA ALA A 142 -3.48 11.53 3.42
C ALA A 142 -3.93 10.13 3.89
N MET A 143 -4.45 9.28 2.99
CA MET A 143 -4.77 7.90 3.31
C MET A 143 -3.52 7.07 3.62
N ARG A 144 -2.45 7.22 2.83
CA ARG A 144 -1.17 6.53 3.06
C ARG A 144 -0.52 6.94 4.37
N GLU A 145 -0.57 8.22 4.73
CA GLU A 145 -0.08 8.70 6.03
C GLU A 145 -0.82 8.06 7.20
N ARG A 146 -2.16 8.01 7.14
CA ARG A 146 -2.97 7.34 8.18
C ARG A 146 -2.66 5.85 8.28
N GLU A 147 -2.47 5.18 7.14
CA GLU A 147 -2.07 3.77 7.12
C GLU A 147 -0.66 3.57 7.69
N GLY A 148 0.30 4.42 7.30
CA GLY A 148 1.67 4.43 7.81
C GLY A 148 1.70 4.59 9.33
N GLU A 149 0.93 5.52 9.89
CA GLU A 149 0.83 5.71 11.33
C GLU A 149 0.22 4.52 12.06
N ARG A 150 -0.77 3.85 11.46
CA ARG A 150 -1.33 2.62 12.01
C ARG A 150 -0.30 1.49 12.03
N LEU A 151 0.42 1.30 10.92
CA LEU A 151 1.49 0.30 10.83
C LEU A 151 2.62 0.58 11.81
N ARG A 152 3.04 1.85 11.94
CA ARG A 152 4.04 2.27 12.92
C ARG A 152 3.64 1.90 14.34
N ARG A 153 2.42 2.24 14.74
CA ARG A 153 1.91 1.91 16.08
C ARG A 153 1.87 0.41 16.34
N ASP A 154 1.43 -0.37 15.35
CA ASP A 154 1.38 -1.83 15.49
C ASP A 154 2.78 -2.44 15.60
N MET A 155 3.75 -1.98 14.79
CA MET A 155 5.14 -2.41 14.89
C MET A 155 5.74 -2.09 16.26
N LEU A 156 5.50 -0.89 16.80
CA LEU A 156 5.98 -0.52 18.14
C LEU A 156 5.44 -1.46 19.22
N GLY A 157 4.16 -1.83 19.16
CA GLY A 157 3.57 -2.80 20.09
C GLY A 157 4.18 -4.20 19.99
N LYS A 158 4.56 -4.64 18.77
CA LYS A 158 5.29 -5.91 18.60
C LYS A 158 6.71 -5.84 19.17
N LEU A 159 7.40 -4.72 19.00
CA LEU A 159 8.73 -4.50 19.59
C LEU A 159 8.67 -4.54 21.12
N GLU A 160 7.66 -3.92 21.73
CA GLU A 160 7.43 -4.00 23.18
C GLU A 160 7.20 -5.45 23.64
N THR A 161 6.41 -6.21 22.89
CA THR A 161 6.17 -7.64 23.17
C THR A 161 7.48 -8.44 23.09
N ILE A 162 8.29 -8.20 22.06
CA ILE A 162 9.61 -8.82 21.89
C ILE A 162 10.52 -8.48 23.08
N GLU A 163 10.60 -7.22 23.51
CA GLU A 163 11.42 -6.83 24.66
C GLU A 163 10.96 -7.49 25.97
N GLY A 164 9.65 -7.64 26.16
CA GLY A 164 9.10 -8.40 27.28
C GLY A 164 9.57 -9.86 27.27
N LEU A 165 9.50 -10.52 26.11
CA LEU A 165 9.98 -11.90 25.95
C LEU A 165 11.49 -12.02 26.17
N VAL A 166 12.29 -11.05 25.68
CA VAL A 166 13.74 -11.00 25.92
C VAL A 166 14.04 -10.87 27.41
N SER A 167 13.28 -10.04 28.14
CA SER A 167 13.45 -9.88 29.60
C SER A 167 13.19 -11.19 30.35
N VAL A 168 12.18 -11.97 29.93
CA VAL A 168 11.92 -13.30 30.49
C VAL A 168 13.09 -14.27 30.23
N VAL A 169 13.70 -14.21 29.05
CA VAL A 169 14.90 -15.01 28.72
C VAL A 169 16.07 -14.63 29.64
N GLU A 170 16.33 -13.34 29.81
CA GLU A 170 17.40 -12.81 30.68
C GLU A 170 17.21 -13.24 32.14
N GLU A 171 15.98 -13.25 32.66
CA GLU A 171 15.68 -13.65 34.04
C GLU A 171 15.82 -15.17 34.27
N ARG A 172 15.43 -16.00 33.28
CA ARG A 172 15.37 -17.46 33.42
C ARG A 172 16.67 -18.16 33.02
N SER A 173 17.48 -17.57 32.13
CA SER A 173 18.75 -18.14 31.69
C SER A 173 19.71 -18.48 32.85
N PRO A 174 20.01 -17.57 33.81
CA PRO A 174 20.90 -17.87 34.93
C PRO A 174 20.39 -19.00 35.85
N GLN A 175 19.07 -19.15 35.96
CA GLN A 175 18.45 -20.18 36.78
C GLN A 175 18.67 -21.59 36.20
N THR A 176 18.70 -21.70 34.87
CA THR A 176 18.93 -22.97 34.16
C THR A 176 20.30 -23.56 34.51
N VAL A 177 21.33 -22.72 34.62
CA VAL A 177 22.68 -23.14 35.01
C VAL A 177 22.69 -23.65 36.45
N LYS A 178 22.01 -22.95 37.36
CA LYS A 178 21.90 -23.35 38.77
C LYS A 178 21.18 -24.69 38.93
N GLU A 179 20.04 -24.86 38.26
CA GLU A 179 19.25 -26.09 38.27
C GLU A 179 20.02 -27.27 37.67
N TYR A 180 20.79 -27.03 36.61
CA TYR A 180 21.67 -28.06 36.03
C TYR A 180 22.75 -28.50 37.03
N ARG A 181 23.40 -27.56 37.72
CA ARG A 181 24.42 -27.87 38.73
C ARG A 181 23.84 -28.70 39.86
N GLU A 182 22.70 -28.30 40.41
CA GLU A 182 22.01 -29.03 41.48
C GLU A 182 21.63 -30.46 41.06
N ARG A 183 21.14 -30.62 39.81
CA ARG A 183 20.81 -31.93 39.24
C ARG A 183 22.05 -32.80 39.02
N LEU A 184 23.17 -32.21 38.57
CA LEU A 184 24.43 -32.92 38.39
C LEU A 184 24.98 -33.38 39.74
N GLU A 185 25.00 -32.51 40.74
CA GLU A 185 25.42 -32.83 42.12
C GLU A 185 24.56 -33.94 42.74
N ALA A 186 23.24 -33.88 42.58
CA ALA A 186 22.33 -34.93 43.06
C ALA A 186 22.63 -36.28 42.40
N ARG A 187 22.78 -36.30 41.07
CA ARG A 187 23.07 -37.51 40.31
C ARG A 187 24.43 -38.12 40.66
N LEU A 188 25.44 -37.28 40.90
CA LEU A 188 26.76 -37.75 41.30
C LEU A 188 26.76 -38.31 42.72
N ARG A 189 26.01 -37.70 43.66
CA ARG A 189 25.82 -38.26 45.02
C ARG A 189 25.18 -39.65 44.98
N ASP A 190 24.13 -39.82 44.19
CA ASP A 190 23.44 -41.11 44.04
C ASP A 190 24.35 -42.21 43.47
N ILE A 191 25.23 -41.87 42.51
CA ILE A 191 26.15 -42.82 41.87
C ILE A 191 27.35 -43.15 42.77
N LEU A 192 27.87 -42.15 43.50
CA LEU A 192 29.11 -42.30 44.25
C LEU A 192 28.93 -43.03 45.59
N ALA A 193 27.71 -43.10 46.12
CA ALA A 193 27.21 -43.87 47.28
C ALA A 193 27.97 -43.74 48.63
N ASP A 194 29.30 -43.58 48.62
CA ASP A 194 30.22 -43.31 49.75
C ASP A 194 31.60 -42.73 49.32
N ARG A 195 31.84 -42.45 48.02
CA ARG A 195 33.09 -41.83 47.56
C ARG A 195 33.01 -40.30 47.58
N SER A 196 34.10 -39.65 47.99
CA SER A 196 34.20 -38.19 47.98
C SER A 196 33.98 -37.64 46.57
N LEU A 197 33.08 -36.67 46.45
CA LEU A 197 32.90 -35.88 45.24
C LEU A 197 34.16 -35.06 44.97
N ASP A 198 34.64 -35.10 43.74
CA ASP A 198 35.62 -34.14 43.25
C ASP A 198 34.90 -32.83 42.89
N GLU A 199 34.85 -31.92 43.85
CA GLU A 199 34.19 -30.62 43.69
C GLU A 199 34.77 -29.81 42.51
N GLN A 200 36.08 -29.91 42.24
CA GLN A 200 36.70 -29.17 41.13
C GLN A 200 36.17 -29.62 39.78
N ARG A 201 35.94 -30.93 39.63
CA ARG A 201 35.38 -31.50 38.39
C ARG A 201 33.91 -31.13 38.19
N VAL A 202 33.12 -31.05 39.26
CA VAL A 202 31.74 -30.57 39.19
C VAL A 202 31.68 -29.10 38.80
N ILE A 203 32.55 -28.25 39.37
CA ILE A 203 32.63 -26.82 39.03
C ILE A 203 33.02 -26.64 37.56
N THR A 204 33.99 -27.41 37.07
CA THR A 204 34.44 -27.32 35.68
C THR A 204 33.33 -27.72 34.69
N GLU A 205 32.61 -28.81 34.97
CA GLU A 205 31.50 -29.24 34.12
C GLU A 205 30.33 -28.23 34.13
N ALA A 206 30.03 -27.65 35.30
CA ALA A 206 29.03 -26.59 35.42
C ALA A 206 29.43 -25.33 34.65
N ALA A 207 30.72 -24.95 34.65
CA ALA A 207 31.23 -23.83 33.88
C ALA A 207 31.13 -24.07 32.36
N ILE A 208 31.52 -25.27 31.88
CA ILE A 208 31.38 -25.64 30.46
C ILE A 208 29.91 -25.61 30.02
N PHE A 209 29.00 -26.09 30.87
CA PHE A 209 27.57 -26.02 30.60
C PHE A 209 27.05 -24.58 30.58
N ALA A 210 27.49 -23.74 31.52
CA ALA A 210 27.14 -22.33 31.57
C ALA A 210 27.56 -21.62 30.28
N ASP A 211 28.82 -21.76 29.84
CA ASP A 211 29.31 -21.16 28.60
C ASP A 211 28.51 -21.62 27.37
N ARG A 212 28.09 -22.89 27.34
CA ARG A 212 27.32 -23.44 26.23
C ARG A 212 25.86 -22.97 26.22
N THR A 213 25.30 -22.60 27.37
CA THR A 213 23.88 -22.22 27.52
C THR A 213 23.66 -20.73 27.72
N ALA A 214 24.72 -19.97 27.96
CA ALA A 214 24.68 -18.52 28.13
C ALA A 214 24.19 -17.81 26.86
N VAL A 215 23.21 -16.93 27.04
CA VAL A 215 22.53 -16.17 25.98
C VAL A 215 22.67 -14.64 26.16
N ASP A 216 23.56 -14.21 27.06
CA ASP A 216 23.76 -12.80 27.40
C ASP A 216 24.19 -11.97 26.19
N GLU A 217 25.07 -12.51 25.34
CA GLU A 217 25.48 -11.82 24.12
C GLU A 217 24.33 -11.63 23.13
N GLU A 218 23.54 -12.68 22.92
CA GLU A 218 22.42 -12.66 21.98
C GLU A 218 21.32 -11.72 22.44
N THR A 219 21.01 -11.70 23.75
CA THR A 219 20.00 -10.80 24.33
C THR A 219 20.44 -9.33 24.25
N VAL A 220 21.71 -9.03 24.55
CA VAL A 220 22.27 -7.68 24.39
C VAL A 220 22.26 -7.21 22.93
N ARG A 221 22.66 -8.07 21.97
CA ARG A 221 22.61 -7.75 20.54
C ARG A 221 21.18 -7.52 20.07
N LEU A 222 20.25 -8.40 20.46
CA LEU A 222 18.84 -8.27 20.11
C LEU A 222 18.25 -6.95 20.61
N ARG A 223 18.53 -6.55 21.87
CA ARG A 223 18.12 -5.23 22.40
C ARG A 223 18.71 -4.07 21.60
N SER A 224 19.98 -4.15 21.22
CA SER A 224 20.63 -3.13 20.39
C SER A 224 19.93 -3.02 19.02
N HIS A 225 19.61 -4.14 18.38
CA HIS A 225 18.90 -4.14 17.11
C HIS A 225 17.46 -3.59 17.24
N ILE A 226 16.75 -3.92 18.33
CA ILE A 226 15.42 -3.37 18.63
C ILE A 226 15.47 -1.85 18.78
N ALA A 227 16.46 -1.33 19.52
CA ALA A 227 16.64 0.11 19.68
C ALA A 227 16.90 0.80 18.33
N GLN A 228 17.78 0.23 17.49
CA GLN A 228 18.02 0.74 16.14
C GLN A 228 16.75 0.72 15.28
N PHE A 229 15.92 -0.32 15.39
CA PHE A 229 14.66 -0.42 14.66
C PHE A 229 13.68 0.68 15.08
N ARG A 230 13.58 0.99 16.38
CA ARG A 230 12.76 2.11 16.89
C ARG A 230 13.22 3.44 16.32
N THR A 231 14.52 3.73 16.38
CA THR A 231 15.06 4.98 15.81
C THR A 231 14.73 5.11 14.33
N MET A 232 14.87 4.02 13.56
CA MET A 232 14.53 4.05 12.14
C MET A 232 13.04 4.35 11.91
N LEU A 233 12.11 3.81 12.72
CA LEU A 233 10.67 4.14 12.62
C LEU A 233 10.36 5.63 12.84
N GLU A 234 11.24 6.38 13.51
CA GLU A 234 11.07 7.80 13.78
C GLU A 234 11.66 8.71 12.69
N GLU A 235 12.69 8.25 11.96
CA GLU A 235 13.45 9.05 10.99
C GLU A 235 12.72 9.29 9.63
N GLY A 236 11.58 8.65 9.37
CA GLY A 236 10.67 9.00 8.26
C GLY A 236 11.21 8.83 6.83
N SER A 237 12.32 8.12 6.65
CA SER A 237 13.00 7.91 5.35
C SER A 237 12.66 6.54 4.74
N PRO A 238 12.89 6.27 3.43
CA PRO A 238 12.74 4.93 2.86
C PRO A 238 13.74 3.93 3.49
N ILE A 239 13.30 3.28 4.57
CA ILE A 239 14.12 2.43 5.45
C ILE A 239 13.89 0.94 5.25
N GLY A 240 12.95 0.52 4.39
CA GLY A 240 12.51 -0.88 4.27
C GLY A 240 13.65 -1.90 4.18
N ARG A 241 14.67 -1.66 3.34
CA ARG A 241 15.84 -2.57 3.25
C ARG A 241 16.69 -2.64 4.52
N LYS A 242 16.86 -1.52 5.22
CA LYS A 242 17.61 -1.48 6.48
C LYS A 242 16.82 -2.17 7.59
N MET A 243 15.51 -1.99 7.61
CA MET A 243 14.62 -2.68 8.56
C MET A 243 14.56 -4.18 8.30
N ASP A 244 14.53 -4.63 7.03
CA ASP A 244 14.62 -6.04 6.66
C ASP A 244 15.92 -6.66 7.19
N PHE A 245 17.04 -5.95 7.08
CA PHE A 245 18.31 -6.39 7.64
C PHE A 245 18.24 -6.54 9.16
N LEU A 246 17.67 -5.57 9.88
CA LEU A 246 17.50 -5.69 11.33
C LEU A 246 16.61 -6.87 11.72
N VAL A 247 15.52 -7.14 10.99
CA VAL A 247 14.66 -8.30 11.24
C VAL A 247 15.37 -9.63 10.95
N GLN A 248 16.31 -9.66 10.00
CA GLN A 248 17.19 -10.82 9.81
C GLN A 248 18.11 -11.02 11.01
N GLU A 249 18.70 -9.95 11.54
CA GLU A 249 19.52 -10.04 12.76
C GLU A 249 18.66 -10.44 13.97
N PHE A 250 17.42 -9.95 14.12
CA PHE A 250 16.51 -10.41 15.18
C PHE A 250 16.31 -11.93 15.13
N ASN A 251 16.03 -12.45 13.93
CA ASN A 251 15.87 -13.88 13.69
C ASN A 251 17.14 -14.67 14.00
N ARG A 252 18.32 -14.13 13.65
CA ARG A 252 19.61 -14.75 13.92
C ARG A 252 19.86 -14.89 15.42
N GLU A 253 19.65 -13.82 16.19
CA GLU A 253 19.82 -13.85 17.64
C GLU A 253 18.79 -14.78 18.30
N SER A 254 17.51 -14.68 17.91
CA SER A 254 16.45 -15.58 18.41
C SER A 254 16.72 -17.07 18.13
N ASN A 255 17.27 -17.40 16.95
CA ASN A 255 17.67 -18.78 16.64
C ASN A 255 18.82 -19.27 17.51
N THR A 256 19.78 -18.41 17.83
CA THR A 256 20.92 -18.74 18.68
C THR A 256 20.49 -18.90 20.15
N ILE A 257 19.61 -18.04 20.65
CA ILE A 257 18.96 -18.22 21.97
C ILE A 257 18.25 -19.58 22.01
N GLY A 258 17.47 -19.89 20.97
CA GLY A 258 16.73 -21.15 20.89
C GLY A 258 17.60 -22.40 20.86
N SER A 259 18.77 -22.37 20.22
CA SER A 259 19.67 -23.52 20.16
C SER A 259 20.47 -23.74 21.45
N LYS A 260 20.61 -22.69 22.27
CA LYS A 260 21.25 -22.70 23.59
C LYS A 260 20.27 -23.01 24.74
N CYS A 261 18.96 -22.80 24.52
CA CYS A 261 17.92 -23.13 25.50
C CYS A 261 17.65 -24.63 25.57
N SER A 262 17.86 -25.22 26.75
CA SER A 262 17.51 -26.62 27.05
C SER A 262 16.28 -26.77 27.95
N ASP A 263 15.76 -25.65 28.47
CA ASP A 263 14.60 -25.57 29.35
C ASP A 263 13.30 -25.44 28.53
N ALA A 264 12.28 -26.22 28.88
CA ALA A 264 11.00 -26.26 28.15
C ALA A 264 10.19 -24.95 28.26
N SER A 265 10.31 -24.23 29.38
CA SER A 265 9.67 -22.92 29.56
C SER A 265 10.33 -21.87 28.66
N LEU A 266 11.66 -21.86 28.59
CA LEU A 266 12.40 -20.99 27.67
C LEU A 266 12.14 -21.33 26.21
N ALA A 267 12.00 -22.62 25.87
CA ALA A 267 11.67 -23.04 24.51
C ALA A 267 10.35 -22.43 24.04
N LYS A 268 9.34 -22.35 24.91
CA LYS A 268 8.06 -21.69 24.59
C LYS A 268 8.24 -20.19 24.34
N VAL A 269 8.98 -19.51 25.21
CA VAL A 269 9.29 -18.07 25.07
C VAL A 269 10.01 -17.78 23.75
N VAL A 270 10.94 -18.64 23.34
CA VAL A 270 11.65 -18.53 22.06
C VAL A 270 10.71 -18.71 20.87
N VAL A 271 9.75 -19.63 20.94
CA VAL A 271 8.75 -19.80 19.87
C VAL A 271 7.89 -18.55 19.73
N ASP A 272 7.42 -18.00 20.85
CA ASP A 272 6.63 -16.77 20.88
C ASP A 272 7.45 -15.59 20.32
N LEU A 273 8.74 -15.49 20.70
CA LEU A 273 9.68 -14.50 20.19
C LEU A 273 9.82 -14.58 18.66
N LYS A 274 10.04 -15.78 18.12
CA LYS A 274 10.13 -15.98 16.66
C LYS A 274 8.83 -15.62 15.95
N SER A 275 7.69 -15.93 16.56
CA SER A 275 6.38 -15.58 16.00
C SER A 275 6.21 -14.06 15.89
N GLU A 276 6.58 -13.29 16.91
CA GLU A 276 6.50 -11.83 16.86
C GLU A 276 7.48 -11.24 15.82
N ILE A 277 8.68 -11.79 15.71
CA ILE A 277 9.65 -11.34 14.69
C ILE A 277 9.09 -11.58 13.27
N GLU A 278 8.47 -12.73 13.00
CA GLU A 278 7.89 -13.01 11.68
C GLU A 278 6.68 -12.09 11.39
N LYS A 279 5.86 -11.76 12.40
CA LYS A 279 4.79 -10.76 12.22
C LYS A 279 5.33 -9.38 11.83
N ILE A 280 6.46 -8.95 12.41
CA ILE A 280 7.12 -7.69 11.99
C ILE A 280 7.61 -7.81 10.54
N ARG A 281 8.21 -8.95 10.18
CA ARG A 281 8.70 -9.22 8.82
C ARG A 281 7.60 -9.15 7.77
N GLU A 282 6.46 -9.77 8.03
CA GLU A 282 5.29 -9.72 7.14
C GLU A 282 4.78 -8.29 6.95
N GLN A 283 4.79 -7.50 8.02
CA GLN A 283 4.37 -6.10 7.94
C GLN A 283 5.33 -5.22 7.16
N LEU A 284 6.64 -5.45 7.27
CA LEU A 284 7.63 -4.68 6.51
C LEU A 284 7.43 -4.78 4.99
N GLN A 285 6.89 -5.90 4.48
CA GLN A 285 6.55 -6.02 3.06
C GLN A 285 5.45 -5.04 2.62
N ASN A 286 4.65 -4.56 3.57
CA ASN A 286 3.56 -3.61 3.34
C ASN A 286 3.95 -2.16 3.64
N VAL A 287 5.04 -1.95 4.39
CA VAL A 287 5.60 -0.63 4.71
C VAL A 287 6.33 -0.05 3.51
N GLU A 288 6.18 1.25 3.35
CA GLU A 288 6.81 2.05 2.32
C GLU A 288 7.77 3.02 2.97
#